data_AF-A0A8J5T816-F1
#
_entry.id   AF-A0A8J5T816-F1
#
_cell.length_a   1.000
_cell.length_b   1.000
_cell.length_c   1.000
_cell.angle_alpha   90.00
_cell.angle_beta   90.00
_cell.angle_gamma   90.00
#
_symmetry.space_group_name_H-M   'P 1'
#
loop_
_entity.id
_entity.type
_entity.pdbx_description
1 polymer ?
#
loop_
_entity_poly.entity_id
_entity_poly.type
_entity_poly.pdbx_seq_one_letter_code
_entity_poly.pdbx_strand_id
1 'polypeptide(L)'
;MMACLKGLSSLHRICIPRQCGQRYISTAVAPLCIQLTQVVGAEPLKKKKKLDPQLVRQKEERRKRKIEKAIRRLEKNAGQLKPVDELEVPPAILQEMNIRKRAEISITEETEESQASILKEWSNYKYQQHLAEVTLIERIIASRERALQELRQESEDLWLEAIQIDQMLLPFRVKGPVATPPIKDYNVPDGDYIDKTTKWD
;
A
#
# COMPACT_ATOMS: atom_id res chain seq x y z
N MET A 1 -66.58 69.08 15.02
CA MET A 1 -67.05 69.71 13.78
C MET A 1 -66.89 68.70 12.65
N MET A 2 -68.01 68.37 11.99
CA MET A 2 -68.19 67.64 10.71
C MET A 2 -67.68 66.17 10.69
N ALA A 3 -68.52 65.18 11.05
CA ALA A 3 -69.47 64.43 10.18
C ALA A 3 -68.73 63.37 9.33
N CYS A 4 -69.12 62.10 9.15
CA CYS A 4 -70.33 61.28 9.30
C CYS A 4 -69.82 59.80 9.28
N LEU A 5 -70.30 58.85 10.10
CA LEU A 5 -71.42 57.92 9.77
C LEU A 5 -71.20 57.25 8.39
N LYS A 6 -71.18 55.92 8.15
CA LYS A 6 -71.97 54.75 8.63
C LYS A 6 -71.23 53.48 8.15
N GLY A 7 -71.28 52.35 8.87
CA GLY A 7 -72.30 51.30 8.68
C GLY A 7 -71.65 50.06 8.03
N LEU A 8 -71.33 49.01 8.79
CA LEU A 8 -72.20 47.85 9.07
C LEU A 8 -72.83 47.23 7.81
N SER A 9 -72.32 46.05 7.44
CA SER A 9 -73.17 44.97 6.93
C SER A 9 -72.64 43.64 7.45
N SER A 10 -73.18 43.23 8.59
CA SER A 10 -73.14 41.87 9.11
C SER A 10 -74.03 40.96 8.26
N LEU A 11 -73.55 39.76 7.94
CA LEU A 11 -74.31 38.50 7.87
C LEU A 11 -73.24 37.38 8.00
N HIS A 12 -72.92 36.81 9.15
CA HIS A 12 -73.69 35.87 9.98
C HIS A 12 -74.34 34.72 9.20
N ARG A 13 -73.69 33.55 9.26
CA ARG A 13 -74.17 32.27 9.84
C ARG A 13 -73.45 31.10 9.17
N ILE A 14 -73.13 29.96 9.79
CA ILE A 14 -73.09 29.46 11.18
C ILE A 14 -72.39 28.08 11.08
N CYS A 15 -71.68 27.71 12.17
CA CYS A 15 -71.31 26.38 12.70
C CYS A 15 -70.89 25.22 11.75
N ILE A 16 -69.70 24.62 11.88
CA ILE A 16 -69.13 23.82 13.02
C ILE A 16 -69.96 22.52 13.23
N PRO A 17 -69.38 21.29 13.38
CA PRO A 17 -68.08 20.98 13.99
C PRO A 17 -67.17 19.97 13.27
N ARG A 18 -65.86 20.07 13.56
CA ARG A 18 -64.95 18.92 13.55
C ARG A 18 -64.85 18.37 14.97
N GLN A 19 -64.98 17.04 15.07
CA GLN A 19 -64.76 16.31 16.31
C GLN A 19 -63.34 16.52 16.85
N CYS A 20 -63.33 16.70 18.16
CA CYS A 20 -62.19 16.96 19.01
C CYS A 20 -61.41 15.66 19.22
N GLY A 21 -60.18 15.59 18.70
CA GLY A 21 -59.16 14.69 19.24
C GLY A 21 -58.31 15.52 20.20
N GLN A 22 -58.50 15.31 21.51
CA GLN A 22 -57.70 15.94 22.56
C GLN A 22 -56.21 15.59 22.35
N ARG A 23 -55.44 16.57 21.88
CA ARG A 23 -53.98 16.56 22.00
C ARG A 23 -53.65 17.25 23.32
N TYR A 24 -52.98 16.53 24.22
CA TYR A 24 -52.32 17.10 25.38
C TYR A 24 -51.17 17.99 24.91
N ILE A 25 -51.47 19.19 24.44
CA ILE A 25 -50.49 20.27 24.26
C ILE A 25 -50.64 21.15 25.49
N SER A 26 -49.76 20.96 26.46
CA SER A 26 -49.60 21.92 27.55
C SER A 26 -49.06 23.23 26.96
N THR A 27 -49.85 24.30 27.00
CA THR A 27 -49.41 25.67 26.67
C THR A 27 -48.82 26.38 27.89
N ALA A 28 -48.56 25.66 28.99
CA ALA A 28 -48.13 26.25 30.26
C ALA A 28 -46.63 26.57 30.35
N VAL A 29 -45.86 26.44 29.26
CA VAL A 29 -44.44 26.82 29.24
C VAL A 29 -44.23 27.92 28.22
N ALA A 30 -44.10 29.14 28.70
CA ALA A 30 -43.68 30.28 27.90
C ALA A 30 -42.14 30.33 27.80
N PRO A 31 -41.58 30.73 26.64
CA PRO A 31 -42.26 31.03 25.38
C PRO A 31 -42.36 29.82 24.43
N LEU A 32 -43.51 29.68 23.74
CA LEU A 32 -43.74 28.72 22.66
C LEU A 32 -43.12 29.24 21.35
N CYS A 33 -41.94 28.73 20.99
CA CYS A 33 -41.19 29.13 19.80
C CYS A 33 -41.67 28.41 18.52
N ILE A 34 -42.94 28.56 18.12
CA ILE A 34 -43.41 28.07 16.81
C ILE A 34 -43.31 29.21 15.80
N GLN A 35 -42.29 29.14 14.94
CA GLN A 35 -42.15 30.04 13.79
C GLN A 35 -42.80 29.39 12.57
N LEU A 36 -43.91 29.95 12.08
CA LEU A 36 -44.52 29.56 10.82
C LEU A 36 -43.84 30.37 9.70
N THR A 37 -43.03 29.71 8.87
CA THR A 37 -42.49 30.34 7.66
C THR A 37 -43.60 30.55 6.64
N GLN A 38 -43.61 31.71 5.98
CA GLN A 38 -44.57 32.01 4.92
C GLN A 38 -44.37 31.03 3.74
N VAL A 39 -45.48 30.47 3.23
CA VAL A 39 -45.46 29.66 2.00
C VAL A 39 -45.18 30.59 0.83
N VAL A 40 -43.91 30.68 0.41
CA VAL A 40 -43.52 31.42 -0.78
C VAL A 40 -43.95 30.59 -1.99
N GLY A 41 -44.99 31.04 -2.70
CA GLY A 41 -45.46 30.43 -3.95
C GLY A 41 -44.48 30.64 -5.09
N ALA A 42 -43.31 29.99 -5.03
CA ALA A 42 -42.31 30.07 -6.08
C ALA A 42 -42.83 29.45 -7.38
N GLU A 43 -42.59 30.12 -8.51
CA GLU A 43 -42.90 29.59 -9.83
C GLU A 43 -42.21 28.23 -10.06
N PRO A 44 -42.86 27.27 -10.74
CA PRO A 44 -42.28 25.97 -10.99
C PRO A 44 -40.92 26.10 -11.70
N LEU A 45 -39.92 25.37 -11.21
CA LEU A 45 -38.54 25.48 -11.65
C LEU A 45 -38.42 25.28 -13.17
N LYS A 46 -37.87 26.28 -13.86
CA LYS A 46 -37.68 26.25 -15.31
C LYS A 46 -36.85 25.04 -15.72
N LYS A 47 -37.34 24.26 -16.70
CA LYS A 47 -36.67 23.05 -17.21
C LYS A 47 -35.24 23.40 -17.66
N LYS A 48 -34.24 22.69 -17.11
CA LYS A 48 -32.84 22.86 -17.51
C LYS A 48 -32.70 22.59 -19.02
N LYS A 49 -32.11 23.53 -19.75
CA LYS A 49 -31.85 23.39 -21.19
C LYS A 49 -30.77 22.33 -21.41
N LYS A 50 -30.96 21.48 -22.42
CA LYS A 50 -29.93 20.53 -22.87
C LYS A 50 -28.75 21.34 -23.42
N LEU A 51 -27.53 20.96 -23.04
CA LEU A 51 -26.33 21.60 -23.56
C LEU A 51 -26.14 21.27 -25.04
N ASP A 52 -25.57 22.21 -25.79
CA ASP A 52 -25.28 22.02 -27.21
C ASP A 52 -24.38 20.79 -27.42
N PRO A 53 -24.65 19.95 -28.44
CA PRO A 53 -23.90 18.72 -28.67
C PRO A 53 -22.40 18.98 -28.92
N GLN A 54 -22.06 20.12 -29.50
CA GLN A 54 -20.67 20.53 -29.72
C GLN A 54 -19.94 20.85 -28.41
N LEU A 55 -20.61 21.48 -27.44
CA LEU A 55 -20.05 21.77 -26.12
C LEU A 55 -19.81 20.47 -25.32
N VAL A 56 -20.71 19.48 -25.46
CA VAL A 56 -20.56 18.16 -24.84
C VAL A 56 -19.34 17.42 -25.42
N ARG A 57 -19.22 17.36 -26.75
CA ARG A 57 -18.05 16.75 -27.43
C ARG A 57 -16.73 17.41 -27.02
N GLN A 58 -16.68 18.74 -26.96
CA GLN A 58 -15.49 19.47 -26.51
C GLN A 58 -15.14 19.17 -25.04
N LYS A 59 -16.13 19.02 -24.16
CA LYS A 59 -15.89 18.62 -22.76
C LYS A 59 -15.34 17.20 -22.67
N GLU A 60 -15.88 16.28 -23.47
CA GLU A 60 -15.41 14.89 -23.54
C GLU A 60 -13.98 14.80 -24.08
N GLU A 61 -13.66 15.50 -25.18
CA GLU A 61 -12.29 15.54 -25.73
C GLU A 61 -11.29 16.14 -24.74
N ARG A 62 -11.67 17.21 -24.03
CA ARG A 62 -10.84 17.77 -22.95
C ARG A 62 -10.61 16.75 -21.83
N ARG A 63 -11.62 15.95 -21.46
CA ARG A 63 -11.50 14.89 -20.45
C ARG A 63 -10.60 13.76 -20.94
N LYS A 64 -10.76 13.31 -22.19
CA LYS A 64 -9.90 12.30 -22.83
C LYS A 64 -8.43 12.72 -22.83
N ARG A 65 -8.13 13.94 -23.29
CA ARG A 65 -6.76 14.47 -23.31
C ARG A 65 -6.13 14.58 -21.91
N LYS A 66 -6.93 14.91 -20.89
CA LYS A 66 -6.44 14.95 -19.49
C LYS A 66 -6.10 13.55 -18.99
N ILE A 67 -6.96 12.58 -19.25
CA ILE A 67 -6.76 11.18 -18.86
C ILE A 67 -5.54 10.60 -19.59
N GLU A 68 -5.41 10.83 -20.89
CA GLU A 68 -4.28 10.37 -21.69
C GLU A 68 -2.94 10.94 -21.17
N LYS A 69 -2.90 12.23 -20.84
CA LYS A 69 -1.70 12.83 -20.21
C LYS A 69 -1.39 12.24 -18.84
N ALA A 70 -2.41 11.93 -18.04
CA ALA A 70 -2.22 11.30 -16.74
C ALA A 70 -1.68 9.87 -16.89
N ILE A 71 -2.23 9.10 -17.83
CA ILE A 71 -1.74 7.75 -18.18
C ILE A 71 -0.27 7.82 -18.59
N ARG A 72 0.10 8.70 -19.52
CA ARG A 72 1.50 8.86 -19.95
C ARG A 72 2.47 9.23 -18.81
N ARG A 73 2.00 9.97 -17.80
CA ARG A 73 2.80 10.31 -16.59
C ARG A 73 2.95 9.09 -15.69
N LEU A 74 1.87 8.36 -15.44
CA LEU A 74 1.89 7.15 -14.63
C LEU A 74 2.74 6.06 -15.29
N GLU A 75 2.67 5.88 -16.60
CA GLU A 75 3.51 4.95 -17.36
C GLU A 75 5.00 5.31 -17.25
N LYS A 76 5.34 6.60 -17.32
CA LYS A 76 6.73 7.06 -17.15
C LYS A 76 7.25 6.79 -15.73
N ASN A 77 6.41 6.98 -14.71
CA ASN A 77 6.79 6.76 -13.32
C ASN A 77 6.82 5.27 -12.94
N ALA A 78 5.95 4.43 -13.53
CA ALA A 78 5.86 3.00 -13.21
C ALA A 78 7.16 2.22 -13.52
N GLY A 79 7.99 2.71 -14.45
CA GLY A 79 9.29 2.11 -14.77
C GLY A 79 10.47 2.65 -13.96
N GLN A 80 10.27 3.67 -13.10
CA GLN A 80 11.33 4.19 -12.25
C GLN A 80 11.49 3.28 -11.03
N LEU A 81 12.66 2.66 -10.91
CA LEU A 81 13.00 1.85 -9.75
C LEU A 81 13.26 2.77 -8.56
N LYS A 82 12.92 2.28 -7.36
CA LYS A 82 13.33 2.95 -6.12
C LYS A 82 14.86 2.93 -6.04
N PRO A 83 15.50 4.04 -5.63
CA PRO A 83 16.93 4.04 -5.40
C PRO A 83 17.30 3.06 -4.28
N VAL A 84 18.51 2.51 -4.36
CA VAL A 84 19.03 1.56 -3.38
C VAL A 84 20.07 2.29 -2.52
N ASP A 85 19.62 2.81 -1.39
CA ASP A 85 20.42 3.65 -0.50
C ASP A 85 21.72 2.96 -0.02
N GLU A 86 21.76 1.64 0.04
CA GLU A 86 22.95 0.85 0.46
C GLU A 86 24.07 0.84 -0.59
N LEU A 87 23.74 1.06 -1.87
CA LEU A 87 24.73 1.07 -2.94
C LEU A 87 25.37 2.45 -3.13
N GLU A 88 24.71 3.52 -2.68
CA GLU A 88 25.16 4.89 -2.83
C GLU A 88 25.84 5.39 -1.55
N VAL A 89 26.96 6.10 -1.71
CA VAL A 89 27.63 6.72 -0.55
C VAL A 89 26.84 7.98 -0.16
N PRO A 90 26.41 8.11 1.12
CA PRO A 90 25.69 9.30 1.56
C PRO A 90 26.50 10.58 1.31
N PRO A 91 25.87 11.65 0.80
CA PRO A 91 26.58 12.88 0.42
C PRO A 91 27.25 13.58 1.61
N ALA A 92 26.70 13.42 2.82
CA ALA A 92 27.30 13.95 4.04
C ALA A 92 28.69 13.36 4.32
N ILE A 93 28.91 12.07 4.01
CA ILE A 93 30.21 11.42 4.22
C ILE A 93 31.24 11.95 3.23
N LEU A 94 30.83 12.22 1.98
CA LEU A 94 31.71 12.80 0.97
C LEU A 94 32.17 14.21 1.34
N GLN A 95 31.27 15.03 1.88
CA GLN A 95 31.59 16.39 2.34
C GLN A 95 32.53 16.38 3.55
N GLU A 96 32.31 15.47 4.50
CA GLU A 96 33.09 15.36 5.73
C GLU A 96 34.32 14.44 5.60
N MET A 97 34.64 13.97 4.40
CA MET A 97 35.68 12.95 4.18
C MET A 97 37.02 13.36 4.79
N ASN A 98 37.42 14.62 4.63
CA ASN A 98 38.69 15.13 5.17
C ASN A 98 38.74 15.15 6.71
N ILE A 99 37.58 15.29 7.36
CA ILE A 99 37.46 15.31 8.82
C ILE A 99 37.40 13.88 9.38
N ARG A 100 36.69 12.99 8.66
CA ARG A 100 36.46 11.59 9.07
C ARG A 100 37.59 10.64 8.68
N LYS A 101 38.46 11.02 7.73
CA LYS A 101 39.56 10.18 7.25
C LYS A 101 40.56 9.93 8.39
N ARG A 102 40.77 8.65 8.70
CA ARG A 102 41.82 8.23 9.64
C ARG A 102 43.19 8.37 8.96
N ALA A 103 44.22 8.62 9.77
CA ALA A 103 45.60 8.63 9.27
C ALA A 103 45.94 7.29 8.61
N GLU A 104 46.70 7.35 7.52
CA GLU A 104 47.17 6.16 6.82
C GLU A 104 48.16 5.42 7.70
N ILE A 105 47.93 4.13 7.88
CA ILE A 105 48.79 3.26 8.68
C ILE A 105 49.82 2.67 7.72
N SER A 106 51.11 2.92 7.99
CA SER A 106 52.19 2.22 7.29
C SER A 106 52.22 0.76 7.76
N ILE A 107 51.97 -0.16 6.83
CA ILE A 107 52.04 -1.60 7.08
C ILE A 107 53.52 -2.01 7.06
N THR A 108 53.94 -2.90 7.96
CA THR A 108 55.31 -3.42 7.94
C THR A 108 55.41 -4.56 6.93
N GLU A 109 56.56 -4.71 6.27
CA GLU A 109 56.78 -5.75 5.24
C GLU A 109 56.42 -7.16 5.76
N GLU A 110 56.79 -7.49 7.00
CA GLU A 110 56.44 -8.76 7.65
C GLU A 110 54.91 -9.02 7.69
N THR A 111 54.12 -7.97 7.97
CA THR A 111 52.67 -8.09 8.01
C THR A 111 52.05 -8.21 6.62
N GLU A 112 52.63 -7.57 5.60
CA GLU A 112 52.21 -7.72 4.21
C GLU A 112 52.47 -9.16 3.71
N GLU A 113 53.64 -9.71 4.00
CA GLU A 113 53.98 -11.10 3.66
C GLU A 113 53.05 -12.10 4.36
N SER A 114 52.78 -11.88 5.65
CA SER A 114 51.84 -12.71 6.42
C SER A 114 50.43 -12.68 5.81
N GLN A 115 49.92 -11.50 5.46
CA GLN A 115 48.63 -11.36 4.78
C GLN A 115 48.62 -12.08 3.42
N ALA A 116 49.68 -11.92 2.63
CA ALA A 116 49.81 -12.59 1.34
C ALA A 116 49.82 -14.12 1.48
N SER A 117 50.47 -14.66 2.52
CA SER A 117 50.45 -16.10 2.82
C SER A 117 49.03 -16.59 3.16
N ILE A 118 48.34 -15.88 4.08
CA ILE A 118 46.97 -16.22 4.49
C ILE A 118 46.02 -16.18 3.29
N LEU A 119 46.15 -15.20 2.39
CA LEU A 119 45.30 -15.11 1.20
C LEU A 119 45.53 -16.28 0.24
N LYS A 120 46.77 -16.72 0.06
CA LYS A 120 47.08 -17.91 -0.74
C LYS A 120 46.46 -19.16 -0.12
N GLU A 121 46.64 -19.37 1.18
CA GLU A 121 46.03 -20.49 1.90
C GLU A 121 44.51 -20.46 1.81
N TRP A 122 43.91 -19.29 1.99
CA TRP A 122 42.46 -19.09 1.87
C TRP A 122 41.95 -19.41 0.47
N SER A 123 42.66 -18.98 -0.59
CA SER A 123 42.28 -19.31 -1.97
C SER A 123 42.32 -20.81 -2.23
N ASN A 124 43.35 -21.50 -1.73
CA ASN A 124 43.46 -22.95 -1.85
C ASN A 124 42.34 -23.67 -1.09
N TYR A 125 42.05 -23.22 0.13
CA TYR A 125 40.96 -23.76 0.94
C TYR A 125 39.60 -23.59 0.26
N LYS A 126 39.28 -22.38 -0.22
CA LYS A 126 38.02 -22.10 -0.92
C LYS A 126 37.88 -22.89 -2.21
N TYR A 127 38.98 -23.10 -2.93
CA TYR A 127 39.01 -23.95 -4.12
C TYR A 127 38.69 -25.41 -3.77
N GLN A 128 39.32 -25.97 -2.74
CA GLN A 128 39.04 -27.33 -2.28
C GLN A 128 37.60 -27.49 -1.79
N GLN A 129 37.09 -26.52 -1.03
CA GLN A 129 35.68 -26.50 -0.61
C GLN A 129 34.74 -26.54 -1.81
N HIS A 130 34.98 -25.69 -2.82
CA HIS A 130 34.17 -25.65 -4.03
C HIS A 130 34.19 -26.99 -4.78
N LEU A 131 35.37 -27.61 -4.95
CA LEU A 131 35.47 -28.94 -5.58
C LEU A 131 34.67 -30.00 -4.80
N ALA A 132 34.74 -29.97 -3.46
CA ALA A 132 33.97 -30.90 -2.63
C ALA A 132 32.44 -30.69 -2.78
N GLU A 133 31.99 -29.44 -2.84
CA GLU A 133 30.57 -29.10 -3.05
C GLU A 133 30.09 -29.54 -4.44
N VAL A 134 30.87 -29.28 -5.50
CA VAL A 134 30.53 -29.67 -6.87
C VAL A 134 30.46 -31.20 -7.00
N THR A 135 31.46 -31.91 -6.51
CA THR A 135 31.48 -33.39 -6.55
C THR A 135 30.32 -34.00 -5.75
N LEU A 136 29.91 -33.39 -4.64
CA LEU A 136 28.73 -33.80 -3.89
C LEU A 136 27.45 -33.59 -4.70
N ILE A 137 27.27 -32.44 -5.35
CA ILE A 137 26.11 -32.14 -6.20
C ILE A 137 26.04 -33.14 -7.36
N GLU A 138 27.15 -33.39 -8.05
CA GLU A 138 27.23 -34.38 -9.14
C GLU A 138 26.82 -35.77 -8.66
N ARG A 139 27.29 -36.19 -7.48
CA ARG A 139 26.91 -37.47 -6.88
C ARG A 139 25.41 -37.53 -6.58
N ILE A 140 24.83 -36.47 -6.04
CA ILE A 140 23.38 -36.39 -5.77
C ILE A 140 22.60 -36.51 -7.09
N ILE A 141 22.98 -35.76 -8.12
CA ILE A 141 22.33 -35.80 -9.44
C ILE A 141 22.42 -37.20 -10.04
N ALA A 142 23.61 -37.81 -10.05
CA ALA A 142 23.82 -39.16 -10.59
C ALA A 142 23.04 -40.23 -9.81
N SER A 143 22.86 -40.06 -8.50
CA SER A 143 22.03 -40.97 -7.69
C SER A 143 20.54 -40.81 -8.00
N ARG A 144 20.06 -39.57 -8.16
CA ARG A 144 18.69 -39.26 -8.57
C ARG A 144 18.37 -39.84 -9.94
N GLU A 145 19.26 -39.68 -10.91
CA GLU A 145 19.07 -40.21 -12.27
C GLU A 145 19.01 -41.73 -12.30
N ARG A 146 19.92 -42.41 -11.59
CA ARG A 146 19.87 -43.88 -11.44
C ARG A 146 18.57 -44.32 -10.79
N ALA A 147 18.15 -43.67 -9.71
CA ALA A 147 16.88 -43.99 -9.04
C ALA A 147 15.68 -43.83 -9.98
N LEU A 148 15.65 -42.78 -10.83
CA LEU A 148 14.58 -42.59 -11.81
C LEU A 148 14.61 -43.62 -12.95
N GLN A 149 15.80 -44.08 -13.36
CA GLN A 149 15.94 -45.13 -14.37
C GLN A 149 15.41 -46.47 -13.86
N GLU A 150 15.76 -46.85 -12.62
CA GLU A 150 15.24 -48.06 -11.97
C GLU A 150 13.72 -47.95 -11.76
N LEU A 151 13.23 -46.81 -11.26
CA LEU A 151 11.79 -46.58 -11.05
C LEU A 151 10.99 -46.76 -12.35
N ARG A 152 11.55 -46.29 -13.48
CA ARG A 152 10.91 -46.45 -14.79
C ARG A 152 10.85 -47.90 -15.26
N GLN A 153 11.88 -48.70 -14.94
CA GLN A 153 11.89 -50.14 -15.27
C GLN A 153 10.87 -50.91 -14.44
N GLU A 154 10.64 -50.50 -13.18
CA GLU A 154 9.64 -51.10 -12.30
C GLU A 154 8.21 -50.65 -12.64
N SER A 155 7.99 -49.35 -12.87
CA SER A 155 6.67 -48.79 -13.16
C SER A 155 6.75 -47.43 -13.86
N GLU A 156 6.15 -47.34 -15.05
CA GLU A 156 6.13 -46.10 -15.84
C GLU A 156 5.20 -45.03 -15.23
N ASP A 157 4.06 -45.45 -14.64
CA ASP A 157 3.10 -44.52 -14.03
C ASP A 157 3.71 -43.73 -12.87
N LEU A 158 4.46 -44.38 -11.96
CA LEU A 158 5.12 -43.69 -10.84
C LEU A 158 6.22 -42.76 -11.33
N TRP A 159 6.91 -43.13 -12.41
CA TRP A 159 7.93 -42.27 -13.02
C TRP A 159 7.32 -40.99 -13.62
N LEU A 160 6.16 -41.10 -14.28
CA LEU A 160 5.44 -39.94 -14.83
C LEU A 160 5.03 -38.95 -13.74
N GLU A 161 4.58 -39.45 -12.60
CA GLU A 161 4.23 -38.63 -11.43
C GLU A 161 5.49 -38.00 -10.80
N ALA A 162 6.56 -38.77 -10.62
CA ALA A 162 7.79 -38.30 -9.97
C ALA A 162 8.53 -37.18 -10.73
N ILE A 163 8.33 -37.08 -12.05
CA ILE A 163 8.92 -36.03 -12.88
C ILE A 163 8.12 -34.73 -12.86
N GLN A 164 6.86 -34.77 -12.43
CA GLN A 164 6.05 -33.56 -12.37
C GLN A 164 6.65 -32.54 -11.41
N ILE A 165 6.54 -31.27 -11.77
CA ILE A 165 6.97 -30.17 -10.91
C ILE A 165 5.97 -30.06 -9.75
N ASP A 166 6.47 -30.13 -8.52
CA ASP A 166 5.66 -29.86 -7.35
C ASP A 166 5.26 -28.37 -7.30
N GLN A 167 3.98 -28.09 -7.51
CA GLN A 167 3.42 -26.74 -7.46
C GLN A 167 3.45 -26.15 -6.05
N MET A 168 3.56 -26.97 -5.00
CA MET A 168 3.62 -26.51 -3.61
C MET A 168 5.03 -26.08 -3.17
N LEU A 169 6.05 -26.32 -4.01
CA LEU A 169 7.43 -25.93 -3.71
C LEU A 169 7.59 -24.40 -3.61
N LEU A 170 6.73 -23.63 -4.30
CA LEU A 170 6.79 -22.17 -4.31
C LEU A 170 5.55 -21.58 -3.62
N PRO A 171 5.71 -20.65 -2.66
CA PRO A 171 6.94 -19.99 -2.22
C PRO A 171 7.71 -20.76 -1.13
N PHE A 172 8.96 -21.13 -1.41
CA PHE A 172 9.88 -21.70 -0.43
C PHE A 172 10.43 -20.62 0.53
N ARG A 173 10.32 -20.83 1.84
CA ARG A 173 10.85 -19.92 2.87
C ARG A 173 11.66 -20.69 3.91
N VAL A 174 12.92 -20.30 4.09
CA VAL A 174 13.81 -20.86 5.12
C VAL A 174 14.51 -19.73 5.85
N LYS A 175 14.65 -19.88 7.17
CA LYS A 175 15.49 -19.01 8.00
C LYS A 175 16.87 -19.64 8.13
N GLY A 176 17.91 -18.86 7.93
CA GLY A 176 19.30 -19.32 8.12
C GLY A 176 19.60 -19.70 9.58
N PRO A 177 20.72 -20.40 9.82
CA PRO A 177 21.17 -20.70 11.18
C PRO A 177 21.46 -19.42 11.95
N VAL A 178 21.14 -19.42 13.24
CA VAL A 178 21.45 -18.33 14.19
C VAL A 178 22.76 -18.61 14.90
N ALA A 179 23.51 -17.56 15.27
CA ALA A 179 24.77 -17.71 16.01
C ALA A 179 24.58 -18.37 17.39
N THR A 180 23.41 -18.15 18.02
CA THR A 180 23.05 -18.78 19.29
C THR A 180 21.59 -19.24 19.21
N PRO A 181 21.28 -20.49 19.63
CA PRO A 181 19.90 -20.98 19.63
C PRO A 181 19.01 -20.18 20.59
N PRO A 182 17.69 -20.15 20.36
CA PRO A 182 16.76 -19.40 21.20
C PRO A 182 16.73 -19.97 22.63
N ILE A 183 16.72 -19.07 23.61
CA ILE A 183 16.52 -19.40 25.02
C ILE A 183 15.03 -19.67 25.24
N LYS A 184 14.71 -20.79 25.92
CA LYS A 184 13.33 -21.13 26.28
C LYS A 184 12.77 -20.10 27.27
N ASP A 185 11.53 -19.69 27.05
CA ASP A 185 10.78 -18.77 27.94
C ASP A 185 11.46 -17.42 28.19
N TYR A 186 12.23 -16.94 27.21
CA TYR A 186 12.81 -15.61 27.28
C TYR A 186 11.74 -14.53 27.14
N ASN A 187 11.53 -13.75 28.20
CA ASN A 187 10.65 -12.60 28.20
C ASN A 187 11.34 -11.42 27.52
N VAL A 188 10.94 -11.15 26.27
CA VAL A 188 11.43 -10.00 25.51
C VAL A 188 10.93 -8.70 26.16
N PRO A 189 11.78 -7.68 26.35
CA PRO A 189 11.34 -6.39 26.86
C PRO A 189 10.35 -5.72 25.88
N ASP A 190 9.42 -4.95 26.44
CA ASP A 190 8.40 -4.25 25.65
C ASP A 190 8.99 -3.05 24.87
N GLY A 191 8.43 -2.76 23.70
CA GLY A 191 8.87 -1.66 22.84
C GLY A 191 8.11 -1.55 21.52
N ASP A 192 7.98 -0.31 21.04
CA ASP A 192 7.26 0.00 19.80
C ASP A 192 8.18 -0.07 18.56
N TYR A 193 7.70 -0.73 17.50
CA TYR A 193 8.33 -0.70 16.19
C TYR A 193 7.79 0.46 15.36
N ILE A 194 8.64 1.45 15.07
CA ILE A 194 8.32 2.58 14.19
C ILE A 194 9.04 2.37 12.85
N ASP A 195 8.28 2.14 11.79
CA ASP A 195 8.81 2.06 10.43
C ASP A 195 9.31 3.44 9.97
N LYS A 196 10.62 3.53 9.68
CA LYS A 196 11.31 4.74 9.21
C LYS A 196 11.68 4.66 7.72
N THR A 197 11.13 3.69 6.98
CA THR A 197 11.43 3.54 5.55
C THR A 197 10.99 4.77 4.75
N THR A 198 11.89 5.25 3.89
CA THR A 198 11.62 6.38 3.00
C THR A 198 10.59 5.99 1.95
N LYS A 199 9.51 6.77 1.85
CA LYS A 199 8.49 6.59 0.81
C LYS A 199 8.90 7.37 -0.45
N TRP A 200 8.89 6.69 -1.59
CA TRP A 200 9.23 7.22 -2.90
C TRP A 200 7.95 7.17 -3.75
N ASP A 201 7.21 8.28 -3.82
CA ASP A 201 5.94 8.45 -4.57
C ASP A 201 6.14 9.24 -5.88
#